data_AF-A0A1Z9H0H5-F1
#
_entry.id   AF-A0A1Z9H0H5-F1
#
_cell.length_a   1.000
_cell.length_b   1.000
_cell.length_c   1.000
_cell.angle_alpha   90.00
_cell.angle_beta   90.00
_cell.angle_gamma   90.00
#
_symmetry.space_group_name_H-M   'P 1'
#
loop_
_entity.id
_entity.type
_entity.pdbx_description
1 polymer ?
#
loop_
_entity_poly.entity_id
_entity_poly.type
_entity_poly.pdbx_seq_one_letter_code
_entity_poly.pdbx_strand_id
1 'polypeptide(L)'
;MPTKDYRAKIHTLSPLADLQIYGPKNDSDNILAPLHTTGGVLFPYTPMIQVQHATVNYGQYDLAHTNYDYMAYQRTSSPSATVTGVFGAHTQEEAEYMMAVIHFFRSVTKSAFGGIVTDPLDIQARGTPPPKLAFSAYGDTMFNKTPIYIRTVAFGLDQDVDYVPVRHAGSTGNESYGRLNRQLENSYVPLVLNIFVDIVVAPNPGKMRDEFNLNEFRSGKLLDKGYF
;
A
#
# COMPACT_ATOMS: atom_id res chain seq x y z
N MET A 1 -9.08 -19.50 -18.98
CA MET A 1 -7.86 -18.89 -18.38
C MET A 1 -8.26 -18.32 -17.04
N PRO A 2 -7.50 -18.50 -15.94
CA PRO A 2 -7.86 -17.89 -14.66
C PRO A 2 -7.84 -16.37 -14.82
N THR A 3 -8.99 -15.72 -14.65
CA THR A 3 -9.15 -14.27 -14.79
C THR A 3 -8.32 -13.59 -13.70
N LYS A 4 -7.30 -12.82 -14.10
CA LYS A 4 -6.51 -12.01 -13.18
C LYS A 4 -7.42 -10.99 -12.49
N ASP A 5 -7.31 -10.87 -11.17
CA ASP A 5 -8.10 -9.89 -10.41
C ASP A 5 -7.72 -8.47 -10.85
N TYR A 6 -8.72 -7.69 -11.29
CA TYR A 6 -8.55 -6.34 -11.81
C TYR A 6 -8.68 -5.26 -10.74
N ARG A 7 -9.12 -5.63 -9.53
CA ARG A 7 -9.34 -4.70 -8.43
C ARG A 7 -8.03 -4.09 -7.96
N ALA A 8 -8.12 -2.87 -7.43
CA ALA A 8 -6.96 -2.21 -6.86
C ALA A 8 -6.48 -2.96 -5.61
N LYS A 9 -5.17 -3.16 -5.51
CA LYS A 9 -4.53 -3.87 -4.39
C LYS A 9 -3.14 -3.31 -4.09
N ILE A 10 -2.87 -3.11 -2.81
CA ILE A 10 -1.53 -2.86 -2.28
C ILE A 10 -1.07 -4.12 -1.56
N HIS A 11 0.02 -4.72 -2.03
CA HIS A 11 0.53 -5.98 -1.50
C HIS A 11 2.06 -6.00 -1.46
N THR A 12 2.65 -7.01 -0.85
CA THR A 12 4.11 -7.15 -0.83
C THR A 12 4.64 -7.56 -2.22
N LEU A 13 5.94 -7.35 -2.46
CA LEU A 13 6.57 -7.77 -3.72
C LEU A 13 6.81 -9.29 -3.81
N SER A 14 6.96 -9.97 -2.68
CA SER A 14 7.40 -11.37 -2.65
C SER A 14 6.77 -12.15 -1.49
N PRO A 15 6.59 -13.48 -1.64
CA PRO A 15 6.07 -14.33 -0.57
C PRO A 15 6.92 -14.32 0.71
N LEU A 16 8.22 -14.03 0.59
CA LEU A 16 9.09 -13.89 1.76
C LEU A 16 8.79 -12.59 2.52
N ALA A 17 8.47 -11.51 1.81
CA ALA A 17 8.06 -10.25 2.40
C ALA A 17 6.67 -10.36 3.08
N ASP A 18 5.80 -11.27 2.63
CA ASP A 18 4.53 -11.55 3.30
C ASP A 18 4.74 -12.00 4.74
N LEU A 19 5.69 -12.91 4.98
CA LEU A 19 5.99 -13.39 6.33
C LEU A 19 6.53 -12.27 7.22
N GLN A 20 7.34 -11.37 6.67
CA GLN A 20 7.93 -10.26 7.42
C GLN A 20 6.91 -9.16 7.74
N ILE A 21 5.97 -8.89 6.84
CA ILE A 21 5.02 -7.76 6.97
C ILE A 21 3.71 -8.20 7.61
N TYR A 22 3.15 -9.32 7.16
CA TYR A 22 1.89 -9.85 7.69
C TYR A 22 2.09 -10.79 8.86
N GLY A 23 3.27 -11.40 9.03
CA GLY A 23 3.49 -12.44 10.02
C GLY A 23 3.13 -13.84 9.52
N PRO A 24 3.18 -14.85 10.40
CA PRO A 24 2.84 -16.23 10.05
C PRO A 24 1.32 -16.39 9.77
N LYS A 25 0.99 -17.09 8.69
CA LYS A 25 -0.40 -17.25 8.20
C LYS A 25 -1.37 -17.93 9.18
N ASN A 26 -0.88 -18.82 10.02
CA ASN A 26 -1.71 -19.64 10.93
C ASN A 26 -1.80 -19.05 12.34
N ASP A 27 -1.39 -17.81 12.53
CA ASP A 27 -1.44 -17.16 13.83
C ASP A 27 -2.79 -16.45 14.05
N SER A 28 -3.64 -17.06 14.87
CA SER A 28 -4.93 -16.51 15.25
C SER A 28 -4.82 -15.28 16.17
N ASP A 29 -3.66 -15.03 16.77
CA ASP A 29 -3.39 -13.88 17.63
C ASP A 29 -2.76 -12.71 16.85
N ASN A 30 -2.79 -12.77 15.51
CA ASN A 30 -2.28 -11.73 14.64
C ASN A 30 -3.40 -10.89 14.02
N ILE A 31 -3.38 -9.58 14.29
CA ILE A 31 -4.36 -8.63 13.76
C ILE A 31 -4.33 -8.51 12.23
N LEU A 32 -3.22 -8.85 11.58
CA LEU A 32 -3.06 -8.80 10.13
C LEU A 32 -3.52 -10.10 9.43
N ALA A 33 -3.94 -11.12 10.19
CA ALA A 33 -4.37 -12.40 9.64
C ALA A 33 -5.41 -12.31 8.50
N PRO A 34 -6.43 -11.41 8.56
CA PRO A 34 -7.40 -11.26 7.46
C PRO A 34 -6.75 -10.93 6.10
N LEU A 35 -5.62 -10.22 6.08
CA LEU A 35 -4.95 -9.80 4.84
C LEU A 35 -4.30 -10.97 4.07
N HIS A 36 -4.04 -12.10 4.73
CA HIS A 36 -3.51 -13.29 4.05
C HIS A 36 -4.52 -13.91 3.07
N THR A 37 -5.82 -13.70 3.28
CA THR A 37 -6.88 -14.21 2.40
C THR A 37 -6.90 -13.48 1.06
N THR A 38 -6.70 -12.15 1.09
CA THR A 38 -6.68 -11.26 -0.08
C THR A 38 -5.28 -11.10 -0.68
N GLY A 39 -4.24 -11.52 0.06
CA GLY A 39 -2.84 -11.35 -0.32
C GLY A 39 -2.43 -9.87 -0.32
N GLY A 40 -2.85 -9.13 0.71
CA GLY A 40 -2.61 -7.70 0.89
C GLY A 40 -3.90 -6.87 1.01
N VAL A 41 -3.76 -5.55 1.01
CA VAL A 41 -4.90 -4.62 1.10
C VAL A 41 -5.57 -4.53 -0.27
N LEU A 42 -6.71 -5.20 -0.38
CA LEU A 42 -7.61 -5.19 -1.52
C LEU A 42 -8.68 -4.13 -1.25
N PHE A 43 -8.88 -3.22 -2.19
CA PHE A 43 -9.96 -2.25 -2.11
C PHE A 43 -11.28 -2.95 -2.47
N PRO A 44 -12.30 -2.96 -1.57
CA PRO A 44 -13.55 -3.66 -1.81
C PRO A 44 -14.37 -3.00 -2.92
N TYR A 45 -14.36 -1.67 -2.94
CA TYR A 45 -14.96 -0.84 -3.98
C TYR A 45 -13.87 -0.24 -4.88
N THR A 46 -14.21 0.05 -6.14
CA THR A 46 -13.30 0.71 -7.09
C THR A 46 -12.84 2.06 -6.53
N PRO A 47 -11.54 2.23 -6.22
CA PRO A 47 -11.07 3.48 -5.65
C PRO A 47 -10.92 4.56 -6.72
N MET A 48 -11.00 5.82 -6.28
CA MET A 48 -10.54 6.95 -7.06
C MET A 48 -9.00 6.95 -7.05
N ILE A 49 -8.38 6.92 -8.23
CA ILE A 49 -6.93 6.98 -8.39
C ILE A 49 -6.59 8.21 -9.22
N GLN A 50 -5.92 9.18 -8.61
CA GLN A 50 -5.41 10.36 -9.33
C GLN A 50 -3.91 10.21 -9.55
N VAL A 51 -3.54 10.11 -10.81
CA VAL A 51 -2.18 9.86 -11.25
C VAL A 51 -1.48 11.16 -11.65
N GLN A 52 -0.27 11.36 -11.14
CA GLN A 52 0.68 12.35 -11.65
C GLN A 52 1.79 11.60 -12.39
N HIS A 53 1.64 11.47 -13.71
CA HIS A 53 2.46 10.60 -14.55
C HIS A 53 3.87 11.16 -14.80
N ALA A 54 4.03 12.48 -14.94
CA ALA A 54 5.34 13.07 -15.16
C ALA A 54 5.44 14.46 -14.55
N THR A 55 6.45 14.65 -13.70
CA THR A 55 6.90 15.96 -13.24
C THR A 55 8.29 16.20 -13.83
N VAL A 56 8.32 16.90 -14.96
CA VAL A 56 9.56 17.21 -15.68
C VAL A 56 10.07 18.56 -15.21
N ASN A 57 11.29 18.59 -14.68
CA ASN A 57 11.93 19.81 -14.21
C ASN A 57 12.83 20.34 -15.32
N TYR A 58 12.61 21.60 -15.69
CA TYR A 58 13.46 22.35 -16.61
C TYR A 58 14.16 23.46 -15.85
N GLY A 59 15.46 23.63 -16.10
CA GLY A 59 16.23 24.77 -15.63
C GLY A 59 16.15 25.91 -16.63
N GLN A 60 15.81 27.10 -16.16
CA GLN A 60 15.77 28.31 -16.98
C GLN A 60 17.17 28.93 -17.06
N TYR A 61 17.60 29.22 -18.28
CA TYR A 61 18.80 30.01 -18.55
C TYR A 61 18.40 31.39 -19.07
N ASP A 62 18.87 32.40 -18.36
CA ASP A 62 18.66 33.80 -18.72
C ASP A 62 19.79 34.21 -19.68
N LEU A 63 19.50 34.23 -20.99
CA LEU A 63 20.45 34.62 -22.02
C LEU A 63 20.19 36.08 -22.41
N ALA A 64 21.24 36.90 -22.45
CA ALA A 64 21.12 38.26 -22.96
C ALA A 64 20.76 38.24 -24.47
N HIS A 65 19.94 39.19 -24.90
CA HIS A 65 19.58 39.40 -26.31
C HIS A 65 18.84 38.23 -27.00
N THR A 66 18.07 37.42 -26.25
CA THR A 66 17.03 36.55 -26.81
C THR A 66 15.64 37.06 -26.43
N ASN A 67 14.64 36.76 -27.25
CA ASN A 67 13.24 37.11 -26.99
C ASN A 67 12.47 36.00 -26.24
N TYR A 68 13.12 34.86 -26.00
CA TYR A 68 12.56 33.72 -25.29
C TYR A 68 13.61 33.11 -24.35
N ASP A 69 13.15 32.74 -23.16
CA ASP A 69 13.95 32.00 -22.18
C ASP A 69 14.31 30.61 -22.70
N TYR A 70 15.56 30.20 -22.46
CA TYR A 70 16.01 28.84 -22.79
C TYR A 70 15.75 27.90 -21.61
N MET A 71 14.96 26.85 -21.84
CA MET A 71 14.65 25.83 -20.85
C MET A 71 15.43 24.54 -21.15
N ALA A 72 16.36 24.15 -20.26
CA ALA A 72 17.07 22.88 -20.40
C ALA A 72 16.51 21.81 -19.46
N TYR A 73 16.42 20.58 -19.96
CA TYR A 73 15.97 19.45 -19.14
C TYR A 73 16.94 19.19 -17.97
N GLN A 74 16.41 19.08 -16.76
CA GLN A 74 17.19 18.70 -15.56
C GLN A 74 16.93 17.25 -15.17
N ARG A 75 15.67 16.92 -14.87
CA ARG A 75 15.25 15.57 -14.47
C ARG A 75 13.74 15.41 -14.56
N THR A 76 13.30 14.19 -14.79
CA THR A 76 11.94 13.74 -14.53
C THR A 76 11.91 13.10 -13.14
N SER A 77 11.05 13.60 -12.25
CA SER A 77 10.80 12.99 -10.95
C SER A 77 10.00 11.69 -11.09
N SER A 78 10.12 10.78 -10.13
CA SER A 78 9.29 9.58 -10.10
C SER A 78 7.79 9.93 -10.10
N PRO A 79 6.95 9.19 -10.85
CA PRO A 79 5.51 9.36 -10.81
C PRO A 79 4.95 9.08 -9.41
N SER A 80 3.86 9.76 -9.07
CA SER A 80 3.10 9.52 -7.85
C SER A 80 1.62 9.40 -8.15
N ALA A 81 0.89 8.72 -7.28
CA ALA A 81 -0.56 8.63 -7.37
C ALA A 81 -1.19 8.74 -5.99
N THR A 82 -2.36 9.36 -5.94
CA THR A 82 -3.21 9.35 -4.74
C THR A 82 -4.34 8.37 -4.98
N VAL A 83 -4.47 7.41 -4.06
CA VAL A 83 -5.48 6.36 -4.08
C VAL A 83 -6.45 6.62 -2.93
N THR A 84 -7.71 6.88 -3.26
CA THR A 84 -8.78 7.09 -2.30
C THR A 84 -9.80 5.98 -2.45
N GLY A 85 -9.94 5.16 -1.40
CA GLY A 85 -10.83 4.02 -1.38
C GLY A 85 -11.80 4.07 -0.21
N VAL A 86 -13.02 3.60 -0.45
CA VAL A 86 -14.04 3.40 0.56
C VAL A 86 -13.94 1.96 1.08
N PHE A 87 -14.05 1.78 2.38
CA PHE A 87 -14.15 0.48 3.06
C PHE A 87 -15.46 0.47 3.84
N GLY A 88 -16.22 -0.63 3.76
CA GLY A 88 -17.43 -0.84 4.54
C GLY A 88 -17.21 -1.96 5.56
N ALA A 89 -17.87 -1.87 6.71
CA ALA A 89 -17.89 -2.89 7.75
C ALA A 89 -19.33 -3.32 8.07
N HIS A 90 -20.00 -3.92 7.09
CA HIS A 90 -21.38 -4.41 7.25
C HIS A 90 -21.44 -5.79 7.91
N THR A 91 -20.36 -6.57 7.75
CA THR A 91 -20.19 -7.87 8.40
C THR A 91 -19.02 -7.84 9.39
N GLN A 92 -18.99 -8.80 10.33
CA GLN A 92 -17.90 -8.91 11.28
C GLN A 92 -16.55 -9.15 10.57
N GLU A 93 -16.53 -9.98 9.51
CA GLU A 93 -15.31 -10.22 8.73
C GLU A 93 -14.78 -8.95 8.06
N GLU A 94 -15.68 -8.11 7.55
CA GLU A 94 -15.31 -6.80 6.98
C GLU A 94 -14.80 -5.82 8.04
N ALA A 95 -15.37 -5.84 9.25
CA ALA A 95 -14.89 -5.01 10.36
C ALA A 95 -13.47 -5.42 10.81
N GLU A 96 -13.23 -6.73 10.92
CA GLU A 96 -11.90 -7.29 11.20
C GLU A 96 -10.91 -6.97 10.07
N TYR A 97 -11.35 -7.08 8.81
CA TYR A 97 -10.55 -6.71 7.65
C TYR A 97 -10.18 -5.22 7.67
N MET A 98 -11.13 -4.33 7.93
CA MET A 98 -10.88 -2.89 8.00
C MET A 98 -9.91 -2.54 9.13
N MET A 99 -10.04 -3.17 10.30
CA MET A 99 -9.09 -2.99 11.39
C MET A 99 -7.68 -3.47 10.99
N ALA A 100 -7.59 -4.61 10.29
CA ALA A 100 -6.33 -5.12 9.75
C ALA A 100 -5.71 -4.16 8.72
N VAL A 101 -6.51 -3.55 7.83
CA VAL A 101 -6.07 -2.55 6.85
C VAL A 101 -5.50 -1.30 7.54
N ILE A 102 -6.20 -0.77 8.54
CA ILE A 102 -5.72 0.38 9.32
C ILE A 102 -4.40 0.03 10.00
N HIS A 103 -4.30 -1.15 10.63
CA HIS A 103 -3.09 -1.58 11.31
C HIS A 103 -1.93 -1.82 10.33
N PHE A 104 -2.21 -2.39 9.16
CA PHE A 104 -1.22 -2.59 8.10
C PHE A 104 -0.61 -1.27 7.66
N PHE A 105 -1.43 -0.25 7.37
CA PHE A 105 -0.89 1.06 6.99
C PHE A 105 -0.08 1.71 8.11
N ARG A 106 -0.46 1.49 9.38
CA ARG A 106 0.34 1.94 10.53
C ARG A 106 1.68 1.21 10.65
N SER A 107 1.75 -0.07 10.28
CA SER A 107 2.98 -0.86 10.38
C SER A 107 3.94 -0.57 9.22
N VAL A 108 3.47 -0.60 7.97
CA VAL A 108 4.32 -0.43 6.78
C VAL A 108 4.85 0.98 6.57
N THR A 109 4.30 1.96 7.28
CA THR A 109 4.81 3.35 7.26
C THR A 109 5.88 3.62 8.32
N LYS A 110 6.20 2.61 9.16
CA LYS A 110 7.22 2.72 10.19
C LYS A 110 8.48 1.99 9.76
N SER A 111 9.63 2.52 10.15
CA SER A 111 10.88 1.76 10.14
C SER A 111 10.89 0.76 11.28
N ALA A 112 11.62 -0.33 11.10
CA ALA A 112 11.88 -1.29 12.18
C ALA A 112 12.82 -0.64 13.21
N PHE A 113 12.24 0.10 14.15
CA PHE A 113 12.95 0.83 15.19
C PHE A 113 12.47 0.35 16.56
N GLY A 114 13.37 -0.24 17.34
CA GLY A 114 13.04 -0.83 18.64
C GLY A 114 14.21 -1.66 19.20
N GLY A 115 14.19 -1.89 20.52
CA GLY A 115 15.21 -2.68 21.24
C GLY A 115 14.68 -3.96 21.88
N ILE A 116 13.36 -4.16 21.92
CA ILE A 116 12.73 -5.37 22.45
C ILE A 116 12.65 -6.36 21.31
N VAL A 117 13.53 -7.36 21.35
CA VAL A 117 13.55 -8.46 20.40
C VAL A 117 12.75 -9.61 21.02
N THR A 118 11.58 -9.91 20.45
CA THR A 118 10.85 -11.14 20.77
C THR A 118 11.04 -12.23 19.72
N ASP A 119 11.51 -11.89 18.51
CA ASP A 119 11.65 -12.81 17.39
C ASP A 119 13.06 -12.72 16.74
N PRO A 120 13.73 -13.84 16.43
CA PRO A 120 14.99 -13.87 15.67
C PRO A 120 14.98 -13.09 14.34
N LEU A 121 13.82 -13.03 13.65
CA LEU A 121 13.67 -12.27 12.39
C LEU A 121 13.78 -10.75 12.60
N ASP A 122 13.39 -10.26 13.78
CA ASP A 122 13.41 -8.84 14.12
C ASP A 122 14.85 -8.33 14.35
N ILE A 123 15.77 -9.20 14.80
CA ILE A 123 17.18 -8.86 15.04
C ILE A 123 17.86 -8.34 13.77
N GLN A 124 17.56 -8.96 12.62
CA GLN A 124 18.17 -8.59 11.33
C GLN A 124 17.48 -7.38 10.68
N ALA A 125 16.25 -7.07 11.08
CA ALA A 125 15.45 -6.01 10.48
C ALA A 125 15.67 -4.63 11.14
N ARG A 126 16.38 -4.54 12.27
CA ARG A 126 16.57 -3.27 13.00
C ARG A 126 17.24 -2.20 12.14
N GLY A 127 16.67 -1.01 12.14
CA GLY A 127 17.12 0.12 11.33
C GLY A 127 16.70 0.04 9.86
N THR A 128 15.98 -1.01 9.45
CA THR A 128 15.48 -1.13 8.08
C THR A 128 14.42 -0.04 7.83
N PRO A 129 14.53 0.72 6.72
CA PRO A 129 13.51 1.69 6.35
C PRO A 129 12.16 1.00 6.08
N PRO A 130 11.06 1.78 5.98
CA PRO A 130 9.77 1.26 5.55
C PRO A 130 9.88 0.35 4.31
N PRO A 131 9.17 -0.79 4.28
CA PRO A 131 9.28 -1.76 3.21
C PRO A 131 8.78 -1.21 1.87
N LYS A 132 9.31 -1.78 0.80
CA LYS A 132 8.83 -1.55 -0.57
C LYS A 132 7.60 -2.42 -0.83
N LEU A 133 6.54 -1.84 -1.38
CA LEU A 133 5.29 -2.53 -1.68
C LEU A 133 5.00 -2.51 -3.18
N ALA A 134 4.01 -3.28 -3.61
CA ALA A 134 3.55 -3.39 -4.98
C ALA A 134 2.10 -2.92 -5.08
N PHE A 135 1.81 -2.12 -6.10
CA PHE A 135 0.48 -1.68 -6.44
C PHE A 135 0.01 -2.37 -7.72
N SER A 136 -1.17 -2.96 -7.67
CA SER A 136 -1.80 -3.60 -8.83
C SER A 136 -3.22 -3.08 -8.97
N ALA A 137 -3.63 -2.66 -10.16
CA ALA A 137 -4.97 -2.17 -10.45
C ALA A 137 -5.23 -2.15 -11.97
N TYR A 138 -6.45 -2.49 -12.36
CA TYR A 138 -6.99 -2.30 -13.72
C TYR A 138 -6.21 -3.00 -14.85
N GLY A 139 -5.62 -4.15 -14.55
CA GLY A 139 -4.99 -5.03 -15.54
C GLY A 139 -3.52 -4.72 -15.84
N ASP A 140 -2.97 -5.44 -16.81
CA ASP A 140 -1.52 -5.51 -17.04
C ASP A 140 -0.94 -4.23 -17.65
N THR A 141 -1.76 -3.45 -18.33
CA THR A 141 -1.36 -2.23 -19.02
C THR A 141 -1.48 -0.97 -18.18
N MET A 142 -2.19 -1.04 -17.03
CA MET A 142 -2.38 0.10 -16.13
C MET A 142 -1.40 0.02 -14.95
N PHE A 143 -1.68 -0.84 -13.97
CA PHE A 143 -0.79 -1.07 -12.84
C PHE A 143 -0.60 -2.57 -12.65
N ASN A 144 0.55 -3.08 -13.08
CA ASN A 144 0.93 -4.47 -12.90
C ASN A 144 2.08 -4.60 -11.90
N LYS A 145 1.74 -4.90 -10.64
CA LYS A 145 2.73 -5.06 -9.56
C LYS A 145 3.76 -3.93 -9.54
N THR A 146 3.30 -2.71 -9.80
CA THR A 146 4.13 -1.52 -9.89
C THR A 146 4.79 -1.30 -8.53
N PRO A 147 6.12 -1.23 -8.46
CA PRO A 147 6.82 -1.06 -7.20
C PRO A 147 6.61 0.36 -6.64
N ILE A 148 6.17 0.46 -5.39
CA ILE A 148 5.79 1.72 -4.73
C ILE A 148 6.37 1.84 -3.32
N TYR A 149 6.52 3.09 -2.88
CA TYR A 149 6.58 3.46 -1.47
C TYR A 149 5.31 4.21 -1.08
N ILE A 150 4.87 4.04 0.16
CA ILE A 150 3.77 4.81 0.74
C ILE A 150 4.37 6.05 1.41
N ARG A 151 3.93 7.23 0.98
CA ARG A 151 4.40 8.52 1.53
C ARG A 151 3.45 9.05 2.61
N THR A 152 2.15 8.93 2.40
CA THR A 152 1.15 9.44 3.34
C THR A 152 -0.05 8.50 3.36
N VAL A 153 -0.54 8.21 4.57
CA VAL A 153 -1.83 7.57 4.78
C VAL A 153 -2.64 8.45 5.71
N ALA A 154 -3.86 8.76 5.30
CA ALA A 154 -4.82 9.51 6.09
C ALA A 154 -6.19 8.84 5.98
N PHE A 155 -6.95 8.88 7.06
CA PHE A 155 -8.35 8.50 7.05
C PHE A 155 -9.11 9.38 8.03
N GLY A 156 -10.31 9.79 7.64
CA GLY A 156 -11.20 10.58 8.48
C GLY A 156 -12.08 9.67 9.31
N LEU A 157 -12.19 9.96 10.59
CA LEU A 157 -13.16 9.36 11.50
C LEU A 157 -14.29 10.36 11.67
N ASP A 158 -15.36 10.16 10.89
CA ASP A 158 -16.52 11.06 10.87
C ASP A 158 -17.41 10.85 12.10
N GLN A 159 -18.10 11.91 12.53
CA GLN A 159 -19.10 11.88 13.59
C GLN A 159 -20.48 11.44 13.07
N ASP A 160 -20.75 11.65 11.78
CA ASP A 160 -22.04 11.32 11.15
C ASP A 160 -22.17 9.82 10.80
N VAL A 161 -21.13 9.03 11.04
CA VAL A 161 -21.08 7.60 10.72
C VAL A 161 -21.09 6.77 12.00
N ASP A 162 -21.98 5.80 12.07
CA ASP A 162 -22.06 4.87 13.19
C ASP A 162 -20.82 3.98 13.28
N TYR A 163 -20.44 3.63 14.51
CA TYR A 163 -19.31 2.74 14.79
C TYR A 163 -19.82 1.35 15.16
N VAL A 164 -19.24 0.34 14.53
CA VAL A 164 -19.56 -1.08 14.76
C VAL A 164 -18.43 -1.76 15.51
N PRO A 165 -18.74 -2.72 16.40
CA PRO A 165 -17.71 -3.48 17.09
C PRO A 165 -16.95 -4.36 16.07
N VAL A 166 -15.63 -4.43 16.21
CA VAL A 166 -14.79 -5.27 15.33
C VAL A 166 -15.08 -6.75 15.57
N ARG A 167 -15.35 -7.13 16.82
CA ARG A 167 -15.72 -8.49 17.21
C ARG A 167 -16.76 -8.44 18.34
N HIS A 168 -17.75 -9.32 18.30
CA HIS A 168 -18.82 -9.34 19.30
C HIS A 168 -18.35 -9.97 20.62
N ALA A 169 -18.65 -9.32 21.74
CA ALA A 169 -18.45 -9.87 23.08
C ALA A 169 -19.33 -11.12 23.25
N GLY A 170 -18.73 -12.30 23.18
CA GLY A 170 -19.43 -13.59 23.25
C GLY A 170 -19.01 -14.62 22.20
N SER A 171 -18.23 -14.25 21.17
CA SER A 171 -17.55 -15.25 20.33
C SER A 171 -16.45 -16.03 21.07
N THR A 172 -16.19 -15.62 22.30
CA THR A 172 -14.99 -15.88 23.09
C THR A 172 -15.42 -16.54 24.41
N GLY A 173 -16.24 -17.60 24.33
CA GLY A 173 -16.72 -18.35 25.50
C GLY A 173 -15.65 -19.17 26.24
N ASN A 174 -14.36 -18.97 25.96
CA ASN A 174 -13.25 -19.65 26.63
C ASN A 174 -12.25 -18.64 27.22
N GLU A 175 -11.82 -18.88 28.45
CA GLU A 175 -10.88 -18.02 29.18
C GLU A 175 -9.45 -18.05 28.58
N SER A 176 -9.23 -18.85 27.52
CA SER A 176 -7.95 -19.06 26.84
C SER A 176 -7.76 -18.26 25.55
N TYR A 177 -8.71 -17.43 25.13
CA TYR A 177 -8.50 -16.56 23.97
C TYR A 177 -7.46 -15.46 24.30
N GLY A 178 -6.47 -15.30 23.41
CA GLY A 178 -5.30 -14.42 23.61
C GLY A 178 -5.62 -12.94 23.82
N ARG A 179 -4.63 -12.16 24.30
CA ARG A 179 -4.77 -10.72 24.62
C ARG A 179 -5.37 -9.90 23.49
N LEU A 180 -5.08 -10.27 22.23
CA LEU A 180 -5.62 -9.59 21.05
C LEU A 180 -7.15 -9.70 20.96
N ASN A 181 -7.73 -10.87 21.23
CA ASN A 181 -9.18 -11.07 21.10
C ASN A 181 -9.97 -10.11 22.00
N ARG A 182 -9.52 -9.93 23.24
CA ARG A 182 -10.13 -8.96 24.17
C ARG A 182 -9.95 -7.51 23.73
N GLN A 183 -8.86 -7.18 23.04
CA GLN A 183 -8.66 -5.84 22.48
C GLN A 183 -9.59 -5.60 21.28
N LEU A 184 -9.79 -6.60 20.42
CA LEU A 184 -10.70 -6.53 19.28
C LEU A 184 -12.16 -6.43 19.70
N GLU A 185 -12.57 -7.14 20.75
CA GLU A 185 -13.92 -7.02 21.34
C GLU A 185 -14.22 -5.62 21.87
N ASN A 186 -13.21 -4.92 22.37
CA ASN A 186 -13.32 -3.55 22.85
C ASN A 186 -13.01 -2.50 21.76
N SER A 187 -12.78 -2.93 20.52
CA SER A 187 -12.44 -2.04 19.41
C SER A 187 -13.63 -1.83 18.50
N TYR A 188 -13.77 -0.61 18.01
CA TYR A 188 -14.82 -0.20 17.11
C TYR A 188 -14.22 0.44 15.87
N VAL A 189 -14.90 0.26 14.74
CA VAL A 189 -14.56 0.87 13.45
C VAL A 189 -15.80 1.51 12.86
N PRO A 190 -15.69 2.61 12.09
CA PRO A 190 -16.86 3.23 11.49
C PRO A 190 -17.48 2.30 10.44
N LEU A 191 -18.79 2.34 10.26
CA LEU A 191 -19.51 1.52 9.28
C LEU A 191 -18.96 1.71 7.86
N VAL A 192 -18.54 2.94 7.54
CA VAL A 192 -17.89 3.31 6.27
C VAL A 192 -16.66 4.16 6.58
N LEU A 193 -15.51 3.81 5.98
CA LEU A 193 -14.25 4.51 6.13
C LEU A 193 -13.67 4.91 4.77
N ASN A 194 -13.30 6.17 4.62
CA ASN A 194 -12.53 6.64 3.46
C ASN A 194 -11.04 6.68 3.81
N ILE A 195 -10.24 5.88 3.11
CA ILE A 195 -8.78 5.85 3.27
C ILE A 195 -8.14 6.54 2.06
N PHE A 196 -7.25 7.48 2.36
CA PHE A 196 -6.39 8.19 1.43
C PHE A 196 -4.96 7.68 1.55
N VAL A 197 -4.41 7.16 0.46
CA VAL A 197 -3.04 6.66 0.38
C VAL A 197 -2.32 7.38 -0.74
N ASP A 198 -1.24 8.05 -0.40
CA ASP A 198 -0.35 8.67 -1.37
C ASP A 198 0.86 7.77 -1.61
N ILE A 199 1.02 7.35 -2.86
CA ILE A 199 2.02 6.39 -3.31
C ILE A 199 2.99 7.05 -4.29
N VAL A 200 4.26 6.71 -4.18
CA VAL A 200 5.30 7.11 -5.13
C VAL A 200 5.90 5.87 -5.78
N VAL A 201 6.02 5.90 -7.11
CA VAL A 201 6.59 4.79 -7.88
C VAL A 201 8.09 4.76 -7.63
N ALA A 202 8.59 3.58 -7.29
CA ALA A 202 9.97 3.34 -6.94
C ALA A 202 10.52 2.21 -7.80
N PRO A 203 10.92 2.44 -9.06
CA PRO A 203 11.55 1.39 -9.85
C PRO A 203 12.86 0.95 -9.19
N ASN A 204 13.29 -0.29 -9.45
CA ASN A 204 14.62 -0.72 -9.02
C ASN A 204 15.66 -0.02 -9.91
N PRO A 205 16.66 0.72 -9.36
CA PRO A 205 17.66 1.42 -10.16
C PRO A 205 18.39 0.52 -11.16
N GLY A 206 18.69 -0.73 -10.79
CA GLY A 206 19.33 -1.69 -11.70
C GLY A 206 18.46 -2.01 -12.92
N LYS A 207 17.18 -2.30 -12.69
CA LYS A 207 16.22 -2.55 -13.78
C LYS A 207 15.99 -1.31 -14.64
N MET A 208 15.95 -0.13 -14.04
CA MET A 208 15.79 1.12 -14.80
C MET A 208 16.99 1.38 -15.72
N ARG A 209 18.21 1.09 -15.25
CA ARG A 209 19.41 1.27 -16.06
C ARG A 209 19.51 0.25 -17.19
N ASP A 210 19.21 -1.01 -16.90
CA ASP A 210 19.54 -2.12 -17.81
C ASP A 210 18.37 -2.49 -18.75
N GLU A 211 17.12 -2.22 -18.37
CA GLU A 211 15.93 -2.64 -19.14
C GLU A 211 15.12 -1.48 -19.74
N PHE A 212 15.32 -0.24 -19.31
CA PHE A 212 14.53 0.87 -19.82
C PHE A 212 15.01 1.33 -21.19
N ASN A 213 14.12 1.30 -22.17
CA ASN A 213 14.34 1.86 -23.50
C ASN A 213 13.12 2.69 -23.93
N LEU A 214 13.35 3.95 -24.32
CA LEU A 214 12.28 4.86 -24.69
C LEU A 214 11.49 4.38 -25.92
N ASN A 215 12.13 3.76 -26.90
CA ASN A 215 11.43 3.25 -28.09
C ASN A 215 10.54 2.05 -27.73
N GLU A 216 11.02 1.17 -26.84
CA GLU A 216 10.21 0.06 -26.35
C GLU A 216 9.05 0.53 -25.47
N PHE A 217 9.29 1.54 -24.63
CA PHE A 217 8.26 2.19 -23.83
C PHE A 217 7.17 2.80 -24.72
N ARG A 218 7.55 3.55 -25.76
CA ARG A 218 6.62 4.13 -26.75
C ARG A 218 5.79 3.08 -27.47
N SER A 219 6.36 1.90 -27.71
CA SER A 219 5.65 0.77 -28.33
C SER A 219 4.76 -0.02 -27.35
N GLY A 220 4.78 0.30 -26.06
CA GLY A 220 4.01 -0.38 -25.01
C GLY A 220 4.61 -1.71 -24.53
N LYS A 221 5.76 -2.15 -25.07
CA LYS A 221 6.40 -3.43 -24.70
C LYS A 221 6.85 -3.49 -23.23
N LEU A 222 7.05 -2.34 -22.60
CA LEU A 222 7.50 -2.23 -21.22
C LEU A 222 6.35 -2.11 -20.20
N LEU A 223 5.08 -2.04 -20.63
CA LEU A 223 3.94 -1.86 -19.73
C LEU A 223 3.78 -3.03 -18.74
N ASP A 224 4.02 -4.26 -19.19
CA ASP A 224 3.91 -5.46 -18.34
C ASP A 224 4.97 -5.51 -17.22
N LYS A 225 6.07 -4.77 -17.37
CA LYS A 225 7.16 -4.73 -16.38
C LYS A 225 6.91 -3.75 -15.23
N GLY A 226 5.71 -3.17 -15.16
CA GLY A 226 5.33 -2.22 -14.11
C GLY A 226 6.01 -0.86 -14.27
N TYR A 227 6.57 -0.58 -15.45
CA TYR A 227 6.94 0.79 -15.82
C TYR A 227 5.66 1.57 -16.05
N PHE A 228 5.58 2.70 -15.37
CA PHE A 228 4.42 3.54 -15.28
C PHE A 228 4.85 4.99 -15.30
#